data_AF-A0A351PSQ8-F1
#
_entry.id   AF-A0A351PSQ8-F1
#
_cell.length_a   1.000
_cell.length_b   1.000
_cell.length_c   1.000
_cell.angle_alpha   90.00
_cell.angle_beta   90.00
_cell.angle_gamma   90.00
#
_symmetry.space_group_name_H-M   'P 1'
#
loop_
_entity.id
_entity.type
_entity.pdbx_description
1 polymer ?
#
loop_
_entity_poly.entity_id
_entity_poly.type
_entity_poly.pdbx_seq_one_letter_code
_entity_poly.pdbx_strand_id
1 'polypeptide(L)'
;MSRIDQRIALKHRKEKKNKKNNLVMFMCVLAALVICAVCVYGIYDISKKNHEQEVEIAKLEKEEALERQRAEEISGLKDKVNSKAFIEDTAREKFNLAYPDDTVFVPKD
;
A
#
# COMPACT_ATOMS: atom_id res chain seq x y z
N MET A 1 -60.60 -45.61 27.38
CA MET A 1 -59.90 -44.34 27.09
C MET A 1 -60.83 -43.46 26.25
N SER A 2 -61.16 -42.25 26.71
CA SER A 2 -62.16 -41.40 26.05
C SER A 2 -61.64 -40.82 24.72
N ARG A 3 -62.53 -40.63 23.74
CA ARG A 3 -62.20 -39.93 22.47
C ARG A 3 -61.70 -38.50 22.71
N ILE A 4 -62.04 -37.92 23.85
CA ILE A 4 -61.60 -36.58 24.28
C ILE A 4 -60.10 -36.61 24.61
N ASP A 5 -59.63 -37.64 25.34
CA ASP A 5 -58.22 -37.80 25.71
C ASP A 5 -57.32 -37.99 24.48
N GLN A 6 -57.80 -38.72 23.47
CA GLN A 6 -57.09 -38.90 22.20
C GLN A 6 -56.88 -37.58 21.45
N ARG A 7 -57.90 -36.70 21.43
CA ARG A 7 -57.78 -35.38 20.78
C ARG A 7 -56.82 -34.46 21.53
N ILE A 8 -56.85 -34.48 22.87
CA ILE A 8 -55.94 -33.70 23.70
C ILE A 8 -54.49 -34.16 23.52
N ALA A 9 -54.23 -35.47 23.53
CA ALA A 9 -52.90 -36.04 23.32
C ALA A 9 -52.32 -35.72 21.92
N LEU A 10 -53.14 -35.80 20.87
CA LEU A 10 -52.73 -35.45 19.50
C LEU A 10 -52.43 -33.95 19.35
N LYS A 11 -53.19 -33.08 20.03
CA LYS A 11 -52.97 -31.63 20.03
C LYS A 11 -51.64 -31.26 20.70
N HIS A 12 -51.36 -31.81 21.89
CA HIS A 12 -50.07 -31.61 22.57
C HIS A 12 -48.87 -32.16 21.77
N ARG A 13 -49.06 -33.24 21.01
CA ARG A 13 -48.00 -33.81 20.15
C ARG A 13 -47.72 -32.92 18.92
N LYS A 14 -48.74 -32.31 18.33
CA LYS A 14 -48.58 -31.33 17.22
C LYS A 14 -47.94 -30.03 17.69
N GLU A 15 -48.33 -29.48 18.84
CA GLU A 15 -47.74 -28.25 19.39
C GLU A 15 -46.25 -28.41 19.73
N LYS A 16 -45.84 -29.58 20.26
CA LYS A 16 -44.42 -29.88 20.51
C LYS A 16 -43.59 -30.00 19.22
N LYS A 17 -44.18 -30.51 18.13
CA LYS A 17 -43.52 -30.58 16.81
C LYS A 17 -43.34 -29.20 16.18
N ASN A 18 -44.36 -28.34 16.23
CA ASN A 18 -44.30 -27.00 15.65
C ASN A 18 -43.33 -26.07 16.41
N LYS A 19 -43.25 -26.20 17.75
CA LYS A 19 -42.26 -25.45 18.55
C LYS A 19 -40.82 -25.84 18.23
N LYS A 20 -40.54 -27.12 17.93
CA LYS A 20 -39.19 -27.57 17.54
C LYS A 20 -38.77 -27.02 16.17
N ASN A 21 -39.67 -27.01 15.18
CA ASN A 21 -39.36 -26.46 13.86
C ASN A 21 -39.10 -24.95 13.90
N ASN A 22 -39.86 -24.20 14.71
CA ASN A 22 -39.64 -22.77 14.90
C ASN A 22 -38.33 -22.47 15.65
N LEU A 23 -37.92 -23.32 16.60
CA LEU A 23 -36.66 -23.14 17.32
C LEU A 23 -35.46 -23.40 16.41
N VAL A 24 -35.50 -24.44 15.57
CA VAL A 24 -34.44 -24.70 14.57
C VAL A 24 -34.36 -23.55 13.57
N MET A 25 -35.50 -23.06 13.08
CA MET A 25 -35.54 -21.91 12.17
C MET A 25 -34.95 -20.65 12.83
N PHE A 26 -35.29 -20.38 14.08
CA PHE A 26 -34.74 -19.27 14.85
C PHE A 26 -33.22 -19.38 15.03
N MET A 27 -32.71 -20.57 15.35
CA MET A 27 -31.26 -20.80 15.47
C MET A 27 -30.53 -20.63 14.14
N CYS A 28 -31.13 -21.05 13.02
CA CYS A 28 -30.57 -20.80 11.68
C CYS A 28 -30.50 -19.30 11.35
N VAL A 29 -31.54 -18.53 11.69
CA VAL A 29 -31.55 -17.07 11.48
C VAL A 29 -30.50 -16.39 12.36
N LEU A 30 -30.38 -16.79 13.63
CA LEU A 30 -29.33 -16.29 14.53
C LEU A 30 -27.93 -16.60 14.00
N ALA A 31 -27.68 -17.83 13.54
CA ALA A 31 -26.41 -18.22 12.95
C ALA A 31 -26.09 -17.39 11.69
N ALA A 32 -27.09 -17.17 10.82
CA ALA A 32 -26.93 -16.32 9.65
C ALA A 32 -26.58 -14.87 10.02
N LEU A 33 -27.23 -14.30 11.04
CA LEU A 33 -26.92 -12.95 11.53
C LEU A 33 -25.49 -12.84 12.08
N VAL A 34 -25.03 -13.85 12.83
CA VAL A 34 -23.64 -13.88 13.34
C VAL A 34 -22.64 -13.96 12.19
N ILE A 35 -22.89 -14.81 11.19
CA ILE A 35 -22.03 -14.91 10.00
C ILE A 35 -22.00 -13.58 9.24
N CYS A 36 -23.15 -12.95 9.00
CA CYS A 36 -23.22 -11.64 8.37
C CYS A 36 -22.46 -10.57 9.16
N ALA A 37 -22.56 -10.56 10.49
CA ALA A 37 -21.82 -9.65 11.34
C ALA A 37 -20.30 -9.85 11.17
N VAL A 38 -19.82 -11.09 11.26
CA VAL A 38 -18.39 -11.42 11.08
C VAL A 38 -17.89 -11.02 9.69
N CYS A 39 -18.68 -11.26 8.64
CA CYS A 39 -18.34 -10.84 7.28
C CYS A 39 -18.21 -9.31 7.17
N VAL A 40 -19.13 -8.55 7.76
CA VAL A 40 -19.05 -7.08 7.77
C VAL A 40 -17.80 -6.61 8.50
N TYR A 41 -17.51 -7.13 9.69
CA TYR A 41 -16.28 -6.79 10.42
C TYR A 41 -15.00 -7.16 9.64
N GLY A 42 -14.98 -8.30 8.96
CA GLY A 42 -13.85 -8.72 8.12
C GLY A 42 -13.61 -7.80 6.91
N ILE A 43 -14.68 -7.28 6.30
CA ILE A 43 -14.58 -6.34 5.16
C ILE A 43 -13.99 -4.99 5.58
N TYR A 44 -14.29 -4.53 6.81
CA TYR A 44 -13.69 -3.30 7.35
C TYR A 44 -12.19 -3.44 7.61
N ASP A 45 -11.71 -4.61 8.05
CA ASP A 45 -10.28 -4.83 8.32
C ASP A 45 -9.46 -5.01 7.03
N ILE A 46 -10.06 -5.57 5.97
CA ILE A 46 -9.41 -5.73 4.66
C ILE A 46 -9.25 -4.38 3.94
N SER A 47 -10.26 -3.51 4.01
CA SER A 47 -10.21 -2.21 3.30
C SER A 47 -9.15 -1.27 3.86
N LYS A 48 -8.85 -1.37 5.17
CA LYS A 48 -7.84 -0.53 5.81
C LYS A 48 -6.41 -0.93 5.42
N LYS A 49 -6.16 -2.23 5.28
CA LYS A 49 -4.84 -2.77 4.88
C LYS A 49 -4.48 -2.41 3.43
N ASN A 50 -5.47 -2.36 2.53
CA ASN A 50 -5.22 -1.98 1.15
C ASN A 50 -4.75 -0.53 1.00
N HIS A 51 -5.33 0.41 1.77
CA HIS A 51 -4.94 1.81 1.67
C HIS A 51 -3.54 2.09 2.22
N GLU A 52 -3.16 1.43 3.32
CA GLU A 52 -1.80 1.55 3.88
C GLU A 52 -0.75 0.99 2.93
N GLN A 53 -1.05 -0.14 2.27
CA GLN A 53 -0.16 -0.76 1.29
C GLN A 53 0.01 0.10 0.03
N GLU A 54 -1.06 0.71 -0.49
CA GLU A 54 -0.96 1.62 -1.64
C GLU A 54 -0.11 2.86 -1.34
N VAL A 55 -0.22 3.42 -0.13
CA VAL A 55 0.58 4.57 0.29
C VAL A 55 2.06 4.18 0.45
N GLU A 56 2.34 3.00 1.01
CA GLU A 56 3.71 2.51 1.17
C GLU A 56 4.37 2.22 -0.19
N ILE A 57 3.64 1.60 -1.12
CA ILE A 57 4.12 1.36 -2.50
C ILE A 57 4.41 2.69 -3.21
N ALA A 58 3.47 3.63 -3.19
CA ALA A 58 3.66 4.93 -3.84
C ALA A 58 4.83 5.72 -3.24
N LYS A 59 5.08 5.58 -1.93
CA LYS A 59 6.22 6.19 -1.26
C LYS A 59 7.54 5.54 -1.71
N LEU A 60 7.61 4.21 -1.72
CA LEU A 60 8.80 3.47 -2.14
C LEU A 60 9.15 3.73 -3.61
N GLU A 61 8.15 3.74 -4.51
CA GLU A 61 8.36 4.07 -5.92
C GLU A 61 8.90 5.49 -6.11
N LYS A 62 8.41 6.45 -5.32
CA LYS A 62 8.89 7.83 -5.36
C LYS A 62 10.34 7.96 -4.86
N GLU A 63 10.69 7.25 -3.80
CA GLU A 63 12.07 7.22 -3.29
C GLU A 63 13.02 6.57 -4.31
N GLU A 64 12.62 5.47 -4.93
CA GLU A 64 13.42 4.79 -5.97
C GLU A 64 13.63 5.68 -7.20
N ALA A 65 12.58 6.36 -7.68
CA ALA A 65 12.68 7.28 -8.81
C ALA A 65 13.64 8.45 -8.51
N LEU A 66 13.58 9.01 -7.30
CA LEU A 66 14.47 10.09 -6.87
C LEU A 66 15.92 9.62 -6.74
N GLU A 67 16.16 8.42 -6.21
CA GLU A 67 17.51 7.84 -6.13
C GLU A 67 18.08 7.55 -7.51
N ARG A 68 17.29 7.00 -8.43
CA ARG A 68 17.72 6.77 -9.82
C ARG A 68 18.07 8.08 -10.52
N GLN A 69 17.25 9.12 -10.36
CA GLN A 69 17.54 10.45 -10.92
C GLN A 69 18.86 11.02 -10.35
N ARG A 70 19.07 10.92 -9.03
CA ARG A 70 20.33 11.36 -8.41
C ARG A 70 21.55 10.58 -8.93
N ALA A 71 21.41 9.27 -9.14
CA ALA A 71 22.50 8.46 -9.68
C ALA A 71 22.87 8.88 -11.11
N GLU A 72 21.87 9.17 -11.94
CA GLU A 72 22.07 9.65 -13.31
C GLU A 72 22.71 11.06 -13.34
N GLU A 73 22.25 11.97 -12.48
CA GLU A 73 22.86 13.31 -12.33
C GLU A 73 24.32 13.22 -11.87
N ILE A 74 24.63 12.35 -10.90
CA ILE A 74 26.00 12.12 -10.43
C ILE A 74 26.88 11.55 -11.55
N SER A 75 26.35 10.61 -12.35
CA SER A 75 27.08 10.07 -13.50
C SER A 75 27.38 11.16 -14.53
N GLY A 76 26.37 11.97 -14.89
CA GLY A 76 26.55 13.07 -15.83
C GLY A 76 27.51 14.15 -15.33
N LEU A 77 27.49 14.45 -14.03
CA LEU A 77 28.45 15.36 -13.40
C LEU A 77 29.86 14.79 -13.42
N LYS A 78 30.02 13.49 -13.09
CA LYS A 78 31.30 12.78 -13.14
C LYS A 78 31.93 12.87 -14.53
N ASP A 79 31.15 12.68 -15.59
CA ASP A 79 31.66 12.75 -16.96
C ASP A 79 32.06 14.18 -17.34
N LYS A 80 31.29 15.19 -16.90
CA LYS A 80 31.62 16.61 -17.14
C LYS A 80 32.89 17.04 -16.42
N VAL A 81 33.07 16.71 -15.14
CA VAL A 81 34.25 17.13 -14.36
C VAL A 81 35.51 16.38 -14.77
N ASN A 82 35.39 15.15 -15.27
CA ASN A 82 36.53 14.38 -15.79
C ASN A 82 36.91 14.76 -17.23
N SER A 83 36.15 15.66 -17.87
CA SER A 83 36.47 16.11 -19.22
C SER A 83 37.75 16.96 -19.25
N LYS A 84 38.55 16.82 -20.31
CA LYS A 84 39.80 17.58 -20.48
C LYS A 84 39.57 19.09 -20.46
N ALA A 85 38.49 19.55 -21.09
CA ALA A 85 38.12 20.96 -21.12
C ALA A 85 37.85 21.50 -19.70
N PHE A 86 37.10 20.77 -18.88
CA PHE A 86 36.85 21.20 -17.50
C PHE A 86 38.12 21.23 -16.64
N ILE A 87 39.01 20.24 -16.81
CA ILE A 87 40.32 20.21 -16.14
C ILE A 87 41.17 21.40 -16.56
N GLU A 88 41.19 21.72 -17.85
CA GLU A 88 41.95 22.83 -18.42
C GLU A 88 41.41 24.19 -17.97
N ASP A 89 40.09 24.39 -18.02
CA ASP A 89 39.42 25.59 -17.55
C ASP A 89 39.65 25.80 -16.05
N THR A 90 39.51 24.73 -15.25
CA THR A 90 39.80 24.77 -13.81
C THR A 90 41.27 25.09 -13.54
N ALA A 91 42.19 24.57 -14.36
CA ALA A 91 43.62 24.83 -14.23
C ALA A 91 43.99 26.28 -14.58
N ARG A 92 43.42 26.83 -15.65
CA ARG A 92 43.54 28.25 -16.00
C ARG A 92 42.94 29.14 -14.92
N GLU A 93 41.73 28.85 -14.44
CA GLU A 93 41.03 29.71 -13.48
C GLU A 93 41.65 29.67 -12.08
N LYS A 94 41.96 28.48 -11.56
CA LYS A 94 42.42 28.32 -10.16
C LYS A 94 43.92 28.48 -9.99
N PHE A 95 44.70 28.08 -10.99
CA PHE A 95 46.17 28.07 -10.90
C PHE A 95 46.83 29.06 -11.86
N ASN A 96 46.05 29.81 -12.66
CA ASN A 96 46.54 30.73 -13.69
C ASN A 96 47.55 30.08 -14.64
N LEU A 97 47.38 28.78 -14.88
CA LEU A 97 48.25 27.99 -15.76
C LEU A 97 47.87 28.26 -17.20
N ALA A 98 48.83 28.69 -18.01
CA ALA A 98 48.69 28.83 -19.45
C ALA A 98 49.69 27.91 -20.14
N TYR A 99 49.40 27.48 -21.37
CA TYR A 99 50.37 26.71 -22.13
C TYR A 99 51.59 27.58 -22.51
N PRO A 100 52.78 26.98 -22.70
CA PRO A 100 54.00 27.73 -23.03
C PRO A 100 53.90 28.58 -24.30
N ASP A 101 53.01 28.20 -25.21
CA ASP A 101 52.69 28.86 -26.49
C ASP A 101 51.47 29.80 -26.43
N ASP A 102 50.78 29.89 -25.28
CA ASP A 102 49.65 30.80 -25.09
C ASP A 102 50.11 32.24 -24.81
N THR A 103 49.47 33.23 -25.46
CA THR A 103 49.70 34.66 -25.17
C THR A 103 48.81 35.10 -24.00
N VAL A 104 49.42 35.36 -22.83
CA VAL A 104 48.69 35.79 -21.62
C VAL A 104 48.62 37.32 -21.54
N PHE A 105 47.41 37.86 -21.41
CA PHE A 105 47.18 39.29 -21.13
C PHE A 105 47.08 39.51 -19.63
N VAL A 106 48.10 40.13 -19.04
CA VAL A 106 48.07 40.57 -17.65
C VAL A 106 47.45 41.96 -17.60
N PRO A 107 46.38 42.21 -16.82
CA PRO A 107 45.83 43.55 -16.67
C PRO A 107 46.90 44.47 -16.08
N LYS A 108 47.10 45.62 -16.72
CA LYS A 108 48.06 46.64 -16.29
C LYS A 108 47.32 47.63 -15.40
N ASP A 109 47.65 47.63 -14.12
CA ASP A 109 47.29 48.72 -13.20
C ASP A 109 47.94 50.05 -13.64
#